data_AF-A0A955QF16-F1
#
_entry.id   AF-A0A955QF16-F1
#
_cell.length_a   1.000
_cell.length_b   1.000
_cell.length_c   1.000
_cell.angle_alpha   90.00
_cell.angle_beta   90.00
_cell.angle_gamma   90.00
#
_symmetry.space_group_name_H-M   'P 1'
#
loop_
_entity.id
_entity.type
_entity.pdbx_description
1 polymer ?
#
loop_
_entity_poly.entity_id
_entity_poly.type
_entity_poly.pdbx_seq_one_letter_code
_entity_poly.pdbx_strand_id
1 'polypeptide(L)'
;RMTRDEALKRGVEMVQHARGYVEDVEYSPMDATRSDLSYLCEVVEAVIEAGASTVNIPDTVGYTTPQEFGHIIRTLRERVKGIERAIISVHCHNDLGLAVANSMAAIYAGAGQVECTINGIGERAGNASLEEIAMGLRVRKDFYQADTRIHTEEISKASRLVSNITGMVVQPNKAIVGANAFAHTSGIHQDGLLKEKSTYEIMQPESIGLTQSRLVMGKLSGRHAFREELTRLGYSLTEQEILEAFERFKRLADQKKELFEEDLESIVNKAVTKVPECYSLKGLHVESGLDRRPMA
;
A
#
# COMPACT_ATOMS: atom_id res chain seq x y z
N ARG A 1 -30.03 -16.69 -12.78
CA ARG A 1 -28.85 -17.42 -12.27
C ARG A 1 -28.32 -18.23 -13.44
N MET A 2 -27.04 -18.11 -13.79
CA MET A 2 -26.44 -18.86 -14.90
C MET A 2 -25.93 -20.22 -14.40
N THR A 3 -25.90 -21.23 -15.27
CA THR A 3 -25.23 -22.51 -15.00
C THR A 3 -23.70 -22.36 -15.10
N ARG A 4 -22.96 -23.38 -14.67
CA ARG A 4 -21.49 -23.43 -14.82
C ARG A 4 -21.09 -23.36 -16.30
N ASP A 5 -21.69 -24.20 -17.13
CA ASP A 5 -21.41 -24.23 -18.57
C ASP A 5 -21.74 -22.91 -19.26
N GLU A 6 -22.85 -22.26 -18.89
CA GLU A 6 -23.21 -20.93 -19.40
C GLU A 6 -22.19 -19.86 -18.98
N ALA A 7 -21.70 -19.91 -17.74
CA ALA A 7 -20.70 -18.97 -17.24
C ALA A 7 -19.35 -19.15 -17.95
N LEU A 8 -18.90 -20.40 -18.12
CA LEU A 8 -17.67 -20.71 -18.86
C LEU A 8 -17.78 -20.24 -20.31
N LYS A 9 -18.86 -20.61 -21.01
CA LYS A 9 -19.08 -20.21 -22.41
C LYS A 9 -19.06 -18.69 -22.55
N ARG A 10 -19.74 -17.97 -21.65
CA ARG A 10 -19.74 -16.52 -21.64
C ARG A 10 -18.34 -15.94 -21.38
N GLY A 11 -17.57 -16.52 -20.47
CA GLY A 11 -16.19 -16.11 -20.21
C GLY A 11 -15.33 -16.20 -21.47
N VAL A 12 -15.38 -17.33 -22.17
CA VAL A 12 -14.69 -17.56 -23.45
C VAL A 12 -15.11 -16.55 -24.51
N GLU A 13 -16.42 -16.36 -24.71
CA GLU A 13 -16.94 -15.40 -25.70
C GLU A 13 -16.46 -13.97 -25.44
N MET A 14 -16.43 -13.54 -24.17
CA MET A 14 -15.98 -12.20 -23.81
C MET A 14 -14.46 -12.03 -23.98
N VAL A 15 -13.66 -13.06 -23.69
CA VAL A 15 -12.21 -13.03 -23.96
C VAL A 15 -11.95 -12.93 -25.46
N GLN A 16 -12.60 -13.75 -26.28
CA GLN A 16 -12.46 -13.69 -27.74
C GLN A 16 -12.89 -12.33 -28.29
N HIS A 17 -13.98 -11.76 -27.74
CA HIS A 17 -14.43 -10.43 -28.12
C HIS A 17 -13.38 -9.36 -27.78
N ALA A 18 -12.83 -9.36 -26.56
CA ALA A 18 -11.79 -8.43 -26.15
C ALA A 18 -10.52 -8.56 -27.00
N ARG A 19 -10.14 -9.79 -27.36
CA ARG A 19 -9.01 -10.09 -28.27
C ARG A 19 -9.17 -9.54 -29.68
N GLY A 20 -10.40 -9.23 -30.10
CA GLY A 20 -10.66 -8.49 -31.34
C GLY A 20 -10.23 -7.03 -31.29
N TYR A 21 -9.98 -6.47 -30.10
CA TYR A 21 -9.63 -5.05 -29.92
C TYR A 21 -8.24 -4.83 -29.33
N VAL A 22 -7.78 -5.70 -28.41
CA VAL A 22 -6.52 -5.52 -27.68
C VAL A 22 -5.75 -6.83 -27.53
N GLU A 23 -4.43 -6.73 -27.48
CA GLU A 23 -3.54 -7.89 -27.30
C GLU A 23 -3.37 -8.32 -25.85
N ASP A 24 -3.55 -7.42 -24.88
CA ASP A 24 -3.45 -7.75 -23.47
C ASP A 24 -4.85 -7.87 -22.87
N VAL A 25 -5.24 -9.10 -22.53
CA VAL A 25 -6.55 -9.43 -21.99
C VAL A 25 -6.36 -10.24 -20.72
N GLU A 26 -6.72 -9.63 -19.60
CA GLU A 26 -6.84 -10.31 -18.31
C GLU A 26 -8.26 -10.83 -18.09
N TYR A 27 -8.37 -12.08 -17.65
CA TYR A 27 -9.62 -12.67 -17.18
C TYR A 27 -9.55 -12.99 -15.68
N SER A 28 -10.58 -12.57 -14.94
CA SER A 28 -10.67 -12.79 -13.48
C SER A 28 -11.95 -13.57 -13.15
N PRO A 29 -11.88 -14.86 -12.77
CA PRO A 29 -13.01 -15.58 -12.22
C PRO A 29 -13.24 -15.08 -10.79
N MET A 30 -14.20 -14.18 -10.61
CA MET A 30 -14.56 -13.63 -9.30
C MET A 30 -14.80 -14.76 -8.29
N ASP A 31 -14.28 -14.57 -7.07
CA ASP A 31 -14.41 -15.53 -5.97
C ASP A 31 -13.79 -16.92 -6.26
N ALA A 32 -12.67 -16.93 -7.02
CA ALA A 32 -11.96 -18.13 -7.44
C ALA A 32 -11.59 -19.05 -6.27
N THR A 33 -11.18 -18.48 -5.13
CA THR A 33 -10.70 -19.24 -3.98
C THR A 33 -11.75 -20.12 -3.30
N ARG A 34 -13.04 -19.82 -3.50
CA ARG A 34 -14.16 -20.60 -2.96
C ARG A 34 -14.87 -21.44 -4.01
N SER A 35 -14.38 -21.43 -5.24
CA SER A 35 -14.88 -22.25 -6.33
C SER A 35 -14.34 -23.68 -6.24
N ASP A 36 -15.07 -24.64 -6.84
CA ASP A 36 -14.53 -25.99 -7.03
C ASP A 36 -13.25 -25.92 -7.87
N LEU A 37 -12.15 -26.49 -7.36
CA LEU A 37 -10.83 -26.33 -7.95
C LEU A 37 -10.72 -27.00 -9.33
N SER A 38 -11.46 -28.08 -9.58
CA SER A 38 -11.47 -28.72 -10.91
C SER A 38 -12.20 -27.86 -11.93
N TYR A 39 -13.36 -27.32 -11.55
CA TYR A 39 -14.08 -26.35 -12.38
C TYR A 39 -13.26 -25.07 -12.64
N LEU A 40 -12.52 -24.58 -11.64
CA LEU A 40 -11.61 -23.46 -11.83
C LEU A 40 -10.54 -23.78 -12.88
N CYS A 41 -9.93 -24.97 -12.83
CA CYS A 41 -8.97 -25.40 -13.86
C CYS A 41 -9.60 -25.40 -15.26
N GLU A 42 -10.83 -25.91 -15.41
CA GLU A 42 -11.56 -25.92 -16.68
C GLU A 42 -11.80 -24.51 -17.22
N VAL A 43 -12.23 -23.58 -16.36
CA VAL A 43 -12.44 -22.17 -16.75
C VAL A 43 -11.12 -21.53 -17.18
N VAL A 44 -10.05 -21.70 -16.40
CA VAL A 44 -8.73 -21.13 -16.70
C VAL A 44 -8.17 -21.69 -18.01
N GLU A 45 -8.28 -23.00 -18.24
CA GLU A 45 -7.85 -23.64 -19.51
C GLU A 45 -8.61 -23.04 -20.71
N ALA A 46 -9.94 -22.94 -20.60
CA ALA A 46 -10.79 -22.45 -21.67
C ALA A 46 -10.53 -20.98 -22.02
N VAL A 47 -10.33 -20.11 -21.02
CA VAL A 47 -10.05 -18.68 -21.28
C VAL A 47 -8.65 -18.43 -21.83
N ILE A 48 -7.66 -19.26 -21.46
CA ILE A 48 -6.33 -19.21 -22.06
C ILE A 48 -6.39 -19.65 -23.53
N GLU A 49 -7.11 -20.74 -23.83
CA GLU A 49 -7.34 -21.17 -25.22
C GLU A 49 -8.07 -20.09 -26.05
N ALA A 50 -8.98 -19.36 -25.41
CA ALA A 50 -9.68 -18.22 -25.99
C ALA A 50 -8.80 -16.98 -26.25
N GLY A 51 -7.58 -16.95 -25.68
CA GLY A 51 -6.57 -15.92 -25.92
C GLY A 51 -6.29 -14.97 -24.75
N ALA A 52 -6.74 -15.28 -23.53
CA ALA A 52 -6.34 -14.51 -22.34
C ALA A 52 -4.81 -14.59 -22.14
N SER A 53 -4.15 -13.43 -22.08
CA SER A 53 -2.70 -13.31 -21.80
C SER A 53 -2.40 -13.36 -20.31
N THR A 54 -3.38 -13.03 -19.48
CA THR A 54 -3.28 -13.06 -18.01
C THR A 54 -4.56 -13.65 -17.42
N VAL A 55 -4.41 -14.47 -16.39
CA VAL A 55 -5.55 -14.98 -15.61
C VAL A 55 -5.33 -14.66 -14.15
N ASN A 56 -6.22 -13.84 -13.60
CA ASN A 56 -6.13 -13.34 -12.23
C ASN A 56 -6.98 -14.21 -11.30
N ILE A 57 -6.39 -14.69 -10.21
CA ILE A 57 -7.03 -15.53 -9.20
C ILE A 57 -7.30 -14.70 -7.94
N PRO A 58 -8.52 -14.17 -7.76
CA PRO A 58 -8.83 -13.31 -6.61
C PRO A 58 -9.26 -14.09 -5.36
N ASP A 59 -8.70 -13.73 -4.20
CA ASP A 59 -9.27 -14.01 -2.88
C ASP A 59 -10.21 -12.86 -2.48
N THR A 60 -11.38 -12.81 -3.12
CA THR A 60 -12.31 -11.68 -3.07
C THR A 60 -12.77 -11.30 -1.66
N VAL A 61 -12.86 -12.28 -0.76
CA VAL A 61 -13.34 -12.09 0.62
C VAL A 61 -12.23 -12.12 1.67
N GLY A 62 -10.96 -12.26 1.26
CA GLY A 62 -9.81 -12.22 2.16
C GLY A 62 -9.82 -13.32 3.22
N TYR A 63 -10.35 -14.50 2.88
CA TYR A 63 -10.56 -15.62 3.81
C TYR A 63 -9.45 -16.66 3.75
N THR A 64 -8.78 -16.81 2.60
CA THR A 64 -7.83 -17.93 2.41
C THR A 64 -6.58 -17.80 3.25
N THR A 65 -6.00 -18.95 3.58
CA THR A 65 -4.67 -19.02 4.21
C THR A 65 -3.57 -19.15 3.16
N PRO A 66 -2.31 -18.78 3.49
CA PRO A 66 -1.20 -18.85 2.54
C PRO A 66 -0.96 -20.26 1.98
N GLN A 67 -1.19 -21.30 2.79
CA GLN A 67 -1.03 -22.70 2.40
C GLN A 67 -2.09 -23.11 1.38
N GLU A 68 -3.36 -22.75 1.62
CA GLU A 68 -4.46 -23.03 0.70
C GLU A 68 -4.29 -22.27 -0.62
N PHE A 69 -3.95 -20.98 -0.54
CA PHE A 69 -3.80 -20.14 -1.72
C PHE A 69 -2.61 -20.59 -2.57
N GLY A 70 -1.46 -20.88 -1.96
CA GLY A 70 -0.33 -21.47 -2.66
C GLY A 70 -0.64 -22.84 -3.27
N HIS A 71 -1.48 -23.66 -2.63
CA HIS A 71 -1.94 -24.93 -3.21
C HIS A 71 -2.82 -24.73 -4.45
N ILE A 72 -3.74 -23.75 -4.43
CA ILE A 72 -4.57 -23.41 -5.59
C ILE A 72 -3.69 -23.00 -6.78
N ILE A 73 -2.76 -22.06 -6.59
CA ILE A 73 -1.89 -21.57 -7.66
C ILE A 73 -1.02 -22.69 -8.23
N ARG A 74 -0.42 -23.51 -7.36
CA ARG A 74 0.37 -24.67 -7.79
C ARG A 74 -0.47 -25.66 -8.60
N THR A 75 -1.70 -25.93 -8.16
CA THR A 75 -2.61 -26.83 -8.85
C THR A 75 -2.97 -26.33 -10.25
N LEU A 76 -3.21 -25.02 -10.41
CA LEU A 76 -3.45 -24.41 -11.72
C LEU A 76 -2.23 -24.58 -12.64
N ARG A 77 -1.03 -24.29 -12.11
CA ARG A 77 0.24 -24.48 -12.84
C ARG A 77 0.49 -25.92 -13.27
N GLU A 78 0.02 -26.90 -12.51
CA GLU A 78 0.22 -28.33 -12.79
C GLU A 78 -0.85 -28.93 -13.71
N ARG A 79 -2.12 -28.50 -13.57
CA ARG A 79 -3.26 -29.16 -14.22
C ARG A 79 -3.77 -28.46 -15.47
N VAL A 80 -3.61 -27.14 -15.57
CA VAL A 80 -4.16 -26.37 -16.70
C VAL A 80 -3.25 -26.53 -17.92
N LYS A 81 -3.79 -26.99 -19.04
CA LYS A 81 -3.03 -27.08 -20.30
C LYS A 81 -2.82 -25.70 -20.91
N GLY A 82 -1.62 -25.46 -21.40
CA GLY A 82 -1.27 -24.18 -22.02
C GLY A 82 -1.07 -23.04 -21.02
N ILE A 83 -0.97 -23.34 -19.72
CA ILE A 83 -0.81 -22.36 -18.64
C ILE A 83 0.43 -21.48 -18.81
N GLU A 84 1.45 -21.97 -19.52
CA GLU A 84 2.67 -21.23 -19.85
C GLU A 84 2.45 -20.09 -20.86
N ARG A 85 1.31 -20.08 -21.56
CA ARG A 85 0.95 -19.01 -22.50
C ARG A 85 0.33 -17.79 -21.82
N ALA A 86 0.01 -17.90 -20.52
CA ALA A 86 -0.59 -16.83 -19.75
C ALA A 86 0.15 -16.57 -18.44
N ILE A 87 0.13 -15.32 -17.98
CA ILE A 87 0.61 -14.95 -16.65
C ILE A 87 -0.48 -15.29 -15.63
N ILE A 88 -0.12 -15.98 -14.56
CA ILE A 88 -0.99 -16.08 -13.38
C ILE A 88 -0.82 -14.82 -12.55
N SER A 89 -1.90 -14.04 -12.48
CA SER A 89 -2.07 -12.88 -11.61
C SER A 89 -2.83 -13.30 -10.35
N VAL A 90 -2.63 -12.58 -9.24
CA VAL A 90 -3.40 -12.80 -7.99
C VAL A 90 -3.85 -11.48 -7.40
N HIS A 91 -5.02 -11.51 -6.77
CA HIS A 91 -5.62 -10.35 -6.09
C HIS A 91 -6.09 -10.77 -4.70
N CYS A 92 -5.43 -10.31 -3.64
CA CYS A 92 -5.77 -10.72 -2.29
C CYS A 92 -6.36 -9.56 -1.47
N HIS A 93 -7.56 -9.76 -0.94
CA HIS A 93 -8.14 -8.89 0.09
C HIS A 93 -7.59 -9.23 1.48
N ASN A 94 -7.66 -8.25 2.39
CA ASN A 94 -6.97 -8.30 3.68
C ASN A 94 -7.89 -8.47 4.90
N ASP A 95 -9.09 -9.03 4.73
CA ASP A 95 -10.09 -9.18 5.80
C ASP A 95 -9.57 -9.96 7.03
N LEU A 96 -8.69 -10.95 6.84
CA LEU A 96 -8.00 -11.67 7.91
C LEU A 96 -6.55 -11.22 8.18
N GLY A 97 -6.10 -10.13 7.55
CA GLY A 97 -4.71 -9.66 7.66
C GLY A 97 -3.69 -10.53 6.90
N LEU A 98 -4.14 -11.35 5.95
CA LEU A 98 -3.32 -12.34 5.24
C LEU A 98 -3.03 -11.98 3.79
N ALA A 99 -3.44 -10.81 3.28
CA ALA A 99 -3.35 -10.49 1.86
C ALA A 99 -1.92 -10.55 1.31
N VAL A 100 -0.97 -9.96 2.03
CA VAL A 100 0.45 -9.99 1.67
C VAL A 100 1.00 -11.40 1.77
N ALA A 101 0.69 -12.13 2.85
CA ALA A 101 1.16 -13.51 3.02
C ALA A 101 0.65 -14.45 1.92
N ASN A 102 -0.61 -14.32 1.51
CA ASN A 102 -1.22 -15.05 0.40
C ASN A 102 -0.54 -14.68 -0.93
N SER A 103 -0.32 -13.39 -1.18
CA SER A 103 0.38 -12.92 -2.38
C SER A 103 1.80 -13.48 -2.49
N MET A 104 2.57 -13.47 -1.38
CA MET A 104 3.92 -14.03 -1.36
C MET A 104 3.92 -15.56 -1.54
N ALA A 105 2.93 -16.27 -0.98
CA ALA A 105 2.76 -17.71 -1.19
C ALA A 105 2.41 -18.04 -2.65
N ALA A 106 1.59 -17.21 -3.30
CA ALA A 106 1.28 -17.34 -4.71
C ALA A 106 2.50 -17.10 -5.60
N ILE A 107 3.32 -16.08 -5.31
CA ILE A 107 4.59 -15.84 -6.02
C ILE A 107 5.50 -17.06 -5.90
N TYR A 108 5.65 -17.61 -4.69
CA TYR A 108 6.43 -18.83 -4.47
C TYR A 108 5.87 -20.05 -5.23
N ALA A 109 4.55 -20.09 -5.46
CA ALA A 109 3.89 -21.12 -6.25
C ALA A 109 3.92 -20.86 -7.77
N GLY A 110 4.49 -19.74 -8.23
CA GLY A 110 4.69 -19.41 -9.63
C GLY A 110 3.73 -18.37 -10.22
N ALA A 111 3.04 -17.58 -9.39
CA ALA A 111 2.34 -16.39 -9.86
C ALA A 111 3.37 -15.33 -10.36
N GLY A 112 3.08 -14.75 -11.52
CA GLY A 112 3.97 -13.77 -12.17
C GLY A 112 3.50 -12.32 -12.02
N GLN A 113 2.29 -12.09 -11.53
CA GLN A 113 1.70 -10.78 -11.30
C GLN A 113 0.93 -10.76 -9.97
N VAL A 114 0.94 -9.62 -9.30
CA VAL A 114 0.18 -9.38 -8.07
C VAL A 114 -0.53 -8.04 -8.18
N GLU A 115 -1.84 -8.04 -7.99
CA GLU A 115 -2.63 -6.83 -7.83
C GLU A 115 -2.54 -6.36 -6.37
N CYS A 116 -2.03 -5.15 -6.17
CA CYS A 116 -1.77 -4.58 -4.86
C CYS A 116 -2.02 -3.06 -4.87
N THR A 117 -2.04 -2.45 -3.69
CA THR A 117 -2.26 -1.01 -3.53
C THR A 117 -1.25 -0.40 -2.58
N ILE A 118 -0.92 0.87 -2.81
CA ILE A 118 -0.11 1.66 -1.87
C ILE A 118 -0.87 1.75 -0.55
N ASN A 119 -0.17 1.52 0.56
CA ASN A 119 -0.73 1.51 1.91
C ASN A 119 -1.74 0.36 2.17
N GLY A 120 -2.00 -0.51 1.20
CA GLY A 120 -3.00 -1.57 1.30
C GLY A 120 -4.45 -1.05 1.27
N ILE A 121 -4.70 0.14 0.72
CA ILE A 121 -6.07 0.67 0.60
C ILE A 121 -6.94 -0.20 -0.32
N GLY A 122 -8.25 -0.21 -0.10
CA GLY A 122 -9.20 -0.99 -0.91
C GLY A 122 -10.54 -1.11 -0.21
N GLU A 123 -11.39 -2.01 -0.69
CA GLU A 123 -12.65 -2.31 -0.01
C GLU A 123 -12.41 -2.93 1.38
N ARG A 124 -13.27 -2.59 2.35
CA ARG A 124 -13.26 -3.16 3.71
C ARG A 124 -11.90 -2.99 4.41
N ALA A 125 -11.19 -4.07 4.69
CA ALA A 125 -9.86 -4.10 5.29
C ALA A 125 -8.74 -3.82 4.27
N GLY A 126 -9.08 -3.65 3.00
CA GLY A 126 -8.16 -3.29 1.93
C GLY A 126 -7.60 -4.50 1.17
N ASN A 127 -6.54 -4.22 0.41
CA ASN A 127 -5.87 -5.18 -0.48
C ASN A 127 -4.45 -5.45 0.02
N ALA A 128 -3.73 -6.36 -0.65
CA ALA A 128 -2.31 -6.56 -0.42
C ALA A 128 -1.53 -5.24 -0.60
N SER A 129 -0.65 -4.95 0.35
CA SER A 129 0.17 -3.74 0.36
C SER A 129 1.34 -3.88 -0.62
N LEU A 130 1.44 -2.92 -1.55
CA LEU A 130 2.51 -2.87 -2.56
C LEU A 130 3.89 -2.79 -1.91
N GLU A 131 4.06 -1.88 -0.95
CA GLU A 131 5.34 -1.66 -0.29
C GLU A 131 5.81 -2.89 0.50
N GLU A 132 4.88 -3.63 1.12
CA GLU A 132 5.20 -4.85 1.86
C GLU A 132 5.60 -6.00 0.94
N ILE A 133 4.92 -6.17 -0.20
CA ILE A 133 5.30 -7.17 -1.21
C ILE A 133 6.66 -6.83 -1.83
N ALA A 134 6.83 -5.59 -2.29
CA ALA A 134 8.05 -5.15 -2.97
C ALA A 134 9.29 -5.29 -2.07
N MET A 135 9.20 -4.84 -0.81
CA MET A 135 10.29 -4.99 0.14
C MET A 135 10.46 -6.43 0.62
N GLY A 136 9.37 -7.20 0.72
CA GLY A 136 9.43 -8.64 1.00
C GLY A 136 10.27 -9.40 -0.04
N LEU A 137 10.03 -9.13 -1.33
CA LEU A 137 10.81 -9.71 -2.43
C LEU A 137 12.26 -9.23 -2.43
N ARG A 138 12.49 -7.92 -2.25
CA ARG A 138 13.84 -7.33 -2.26
C ARG A 138 14.71 -7.84 -1.10
N VAL A 139 14.16 -7.90 0.10
CA VAL A 139 14.87 -8.36 1.32
C VAL A 139 15.09 -9.87 1.30
N ARG A 140 14.13 -10.64 0.75
CA ARG A 140 14.18 -12.11 0.70
C ARG A 140 14.39 -12.65 -0.72
N LYS A 141 15.20 -11.94 -1.50
CA LYS A 141 15.55 -12.31 -2.88
C LYS A 141 16.19 -13.70 -2.98
N ASP A 142 16.95 -14.09 -1.95
CA ASP A 142 17.55 -15.42 -1.78
C ASP A 142 16.50 -16.54 -1.78
N PHE A 143 15.35 -16.27 -1.18
CA PHE A 143 14.29 -17.26 -0.98
C PHE A 143 13.29 -17.27 -2.14
N TYR A 144 12.76 -16.10 -2.52
CA TYR A 144 11.73 -16.02 -3.55
C TYR A 144 12.29 -16.12 -4.96
N GLN A 145 13.58 -15.80 -5.16
CA GLN A 145 14.23 -15.78 -6.47
C GLN A 145 13.45 -14.97 -7.52
N ALA A 146 12.72 -13.94 -7.05
CA ALA A 146 11.89 -13.06 -7.83
C ALA A 146 12.22 -11.61 -7.48
N ASP A 147 11.94 -10.70 -8.41
CA ASP A 147 12.24 -9.27 -8.28
C ASP A 147 11.16 -8.45 -8.99
N THR A 148 11.17 -7.15 -8.74
CA THR A 148 10.27 -6.19 -9.40
C THR A 148 11.08 -5.07 -10.06
N ARG A 149 10.43 -4.28 -10.89
CA ARG A 149 11.01 -3.04 -11.44
C ARG A 149 10.63 -1.80 -10.62
N ILE A 150 10.10 -1.99 -9.40
CA ILE A 150 9.67 -0.89 -8.54
C ILE A 150 10.90 -0.15 -8.05
N HIS A 151 10.91 1.17 -8.23
CA HIS A 151 11.89 2.05 -7.61
C HIS A 151 11.52 2.20 -6.13
N THR A 152 12.07 1.35 -5.27
CA THR A 152 11.65 1.26 -3.87
C THR A 152 11.95 2.54 -3.10
N GLU A 153 12.94 3.32 -3.54
CA GLU A 153 13.33 4.61 -2.98
C GLU A 153 12.22 5.69 -3.12
N GLU A 154 11.15 5.42 -3.88
CA GLU A 154 9.97 6.29 -3.99
C GLU A 154 8.78 5.85 -3.11
N ILE A 155 8.90 4.72 -2.39
CA ILE A 155 7.82 4.13 -1.58
C ILE A 155 7.31 5.11 -0.53
N SER A 156 8.20 5.74 0.25
CA SER A 156 7.76 6.67 1.31
C SER A 156 7.00 7.87 0.76
N LYS A 157 7.46 8.45 -0.35
CA LYS A 157 6.76 9.57 -1.01
C LYS A 157 5.40 9.15 -1.55
N ALA A 158 5.33 7.98 -2.20
CA ALA A 158 4.09 7.44 -2.73
C ALA A 158 3.06 7.17 -1.61
N SER A 159 3.50 6.58 -0.50
CA SER A 159 2.67 6.34 0.69
C SER A 159 2.08 7.63 1.25
N ARG A 160 2.90 8.68 1.39
CA ARG A 160 2.45 10.00 1.88
C ARG A 160 1.51 10.69 0.92
N LEU A 161 1.79 10.64 -0.38
CA LEU A 161 0.92 11.20 -1.41
C LEU A 161 -0.49 10.58 -1.33
N VAL A 162 -0.57 9.26 -1.26
CA VAL A 162 -1.85 8.55 -1.12
C VAL A 162 -2.55 8.89 0.20
N SER A 163 -1.82 8.95 1.31
CA SER A 163 -2.38 9.35 2.61
C SER A 163 -2.95 10.77 2.59
N ASN A 164 -2.23 11.71 1.97
CA ASN A 164 -2.65 13.11 1.82
C ASN A 164 -3.89 13.27 0.92
N ILE A 165 -3.95 12.54 -0.19
CA ILE A 165 -5.09 12.61 -1.13
C ILE A 165 -6.35 11.98 -0.53
N THR A 166 -6.22 10.83 0.13
CA THR A 166 -7.37 10.06 0.62
C THR A 166 -7.82 10.47 2.02
N GLY A 167 -6.96 11.15 2.79
CA GLY A 167 -7.16 11.41 4.22
C GLY A 167 -7.01 10.16 5.12
N MET A 168 -6.65 9.00 4.55
CA MET A 168 -6.41 7.78 5.30
C MET A 168 -5.01 7.80 5.90
N VAL A 169 -4.92 8.07 7.20
CA VAL A 169 -3.64 8.16 7.93
C VAL A 169 -2.97 6.79 8.03
N VAL A 170 -1.68 6.75 7.74
CA VAL A 170 -0.85 5.54 7.91
C VAL A 170 -0.66 5.23 9.39
N GLN A 171 -0.93 3.99 9.79
CA GLN A 171 -0.71 3.55 11.18
C GLN A 171 0.78 3.66 11.53
N PRO A 172 1.16 4.19 12.71
CA PRO A 172 2.56 4.38 13.07
C PRO A 172 3.40 3.09 13.04
N ASN A 173 2.80 1.94 13.33
CA ASN A 173 3.42 0.62 13.33
C ASN A 173 3.17 -0.19 12.04
N LYS A 174 2.68 0.43 10.97
CA LYS A 174 2.54 -0.24 9.67
C LYS A 174 3.92 -0.69 9.17
N ALA A 175 4.01 -1.90 8.64
CA ALA A 175 5.22 -2.42 8.06
C ALA A 175 5.71 -1.51 6.92
N ILE A 176 7.03 -1.40 6.78
CA ILE A 176 7.74 -0.58 5.78
C ILE A 176 7.56 0.93 5.97
N VAL A 177 6.33 1.45 5.92
CA VAL A 177 6.06 2.90 5.81
C VAL A 177 5.54 3.55 7.09
N GLY A 178 5.32 2.79 8.16
CA GLY A 178 4.91 3.35 9.46
C GLY A 178 6.03 4.20 10.08
N ALA A 179 5.66 5.28 10.77
CA ALA A 179 6.61 6.19 11.43
C ALA A 179 7.54 5.48 12.46
N ASN A 180 7.13 4.32 12.97
CA ASN A 180 7.91 3.50 13.90
C ASN A 180 8.64 2.33 13.23
N ALA A 181 8.53 2.13 11.91
CA ALA A 181 9.07 0.96 11.21
C ALA A 181 10.60 0.82 11.32
N PHE A 182 11.31 1.94 11.51
CA PHE A 182 12.77 2.00 11.70
C PHE A 182 13.15 2.60 13.06
N ALA A 183 12.20 2.69 14.01
CA ALA A 183 12.45 3.28 15.32
C ALA A 183 12.92 2.22 16.33
N HIS A 184 14.04 2.48 17.01
CA HIS A 184 14.61 1.61 18.05
C HIS A 184 14.54 2.27 19.43
N THR A 185 13.69 1.75 20.32
CA THR A 185 13.37 2.40 21.60
C THR A 185 14.04 1.77 22.83
N SER A 186 14.58 0.54 22.73
CA SER A 186 15.22 -0.12 23.87
C SER A 186 16.74 0.14 23.91
N GLY A 187 17.29 0.38 25.09
CA GLY A 187 18.72 0.68 25.26
C GLY A 187 19.64 -0.46 24.78
N ILE A 188 19.19 -1.71 24.88
CA ILE A 188 19.91 -2.88 24.35
C ILE A 188 19.88 -2.94 22.82
N HIS A 189 18.79 -2.53 22.17
CA HIS A 189 18.74 -2.49 20.71
C HIS A 189 19.58 -1.33 20.17
N GLN A 190 19.62 -0.20 20.88
CA GLN A 190 20.47 0.93 20.51
C GLN A 190 21.96 0.59 20.61
N ASP A 191 22.39 -0.05 21.71
CA ASP A 191 23.77 -0.53 21.86
C ASP A 191 24.15 -1.57 20.78
N GLY A 192 23.22 -2.48 20.45
CA GLY A 192 23.41 -3.44 19.37
C GLY A 192 23.54 -2.81 17.99
N LEU A 193 22.71 -1.80 17.68
CA LEU A 193 22.79 -1.05 16.41
C LEU A 193 24.10 -0.27 16.27
N LEU A 194 24.60 0.31 17.36
CA LEU A 194 25.87 1.05 17.36
C LEU A 194 27.06 0.14 17.07
N LYS A 195 26.95 -1.16 17.42
CA LYS A 195 27.98 -2.18 17.17
C LYS A 195 27.87 -2.78 15.78
N GLU A 196 26.67 -3.19 15.38
CA GLU A 196 26.37 -3.77 14.07
C GLU A 196 24.91 -3.56 13.69
N LYS A 197 24.66 -2.66 12.73
CA LYS A 197 23.31 -2.28 12.28
C LYS A 197 22.53 -3.47 11.72
N SER A 198 23.19 -4.42 11.05
CA SER A 198 22.52 -5.59 10.46
C SER A 198 21.92 -6.54 11.51
N THR A 199 22.26 -6.37 12.79
CA THR A 199 21.74 -7.20 13.89
C THR A 199 20.23 -7.02 14.07
N TYR A 200 19.71 -5.81 13.85
CA TYR A 200 18.31 -5.47 14.09
C TYR A 200 17.62 -4.82 12.89
N GLU A 201 18.36 -4.43 11.86
CA GLU A 201 17.82 -3.85 10.63
C GLU A 201 17.95 -4.81 9.45
N ILE A 202 16.82 -5.40 9.05
CA ILE A 202 16.75 -6.26 7.85
C ILE A 202 16.81 -5.46 6.53
N MET A 203 16.65 -4.14 6.61
CA MET A 203 16.77 -3.19 5.50
C MET A 203 17.04 -1.79 6.06
N GLN A 204 17.64 -0.93 5.24
CA GLN A 204 17.97 0.45 5.61
C GLN A 204 16.80 1.41 5.30
N PRO A 205 16.56 2.47 6.10
CA PRO A 205 15.52 3.47 5.80
C PRO A 205 15.62 4.06 4.39
N GLU A 206 16.85 4.28 3.91
CA GLU A 206 17.13 4.83 2.59
C GLU A 206 16.61 3.93 1.47
N SER A 207 16.48 2.63 1.70
CA SER A 207 15.98 1.67 0.70
C SER A 207 14.53 1.91 0.30
N ILE A 208 13.79 2.68 1.11
CA ILE A 208 12.41 3.08 0.81
C ILE A 208 12.24 4.59 0.59
N GLY A 209 13.36 5.33 0.56
CA GLY A 209 13.36 6.78 0.40
C GLY A 209 13.25 7.58 1.70
N LEU A 210 13.39 6.94 2.87
CA LEU A 210 13.49 7.67 4.14
C LEU A 210 14.92 8.21 4.30
N THR A 211 15.08 9.52 4.14
CA THR A 211 16.35 10.20 4.41
C THR A 211 16.56 10.40 5.92
N GLN A 212 17.65 9.83 6.45
CA GLN A 212 18.03 9.76 7.87
C GLN A 212 18.08 11.08 8.66
N SER A 213 18.03 12.26 8.04
CA SER A 213 18.04 13.50 8.81
C SER A 213 16.66 13.77 9.39
N ARG A 214 16.36 13.10 10.49
CA ARG A 214 15.34 13.52 11.44
C ARG A 214 15.85 14.79 12.12
N LEU A 215 15.89 15.90 11.37
CA LEU A 215 16.14 17.21 11.96
C LEU A 215 14.85 17.57 12.69
N VAL A 216 14.76 17.12 13.94
CA VAL A 216 13.62 17.41 14.80
C VAL A 216 13.54 18.92 14.93
N MET A 217 12.54 19.50 14.27
CA MET A 217 12.35 20.93 14.30
C MET A 217 11.57 21.28 15.57
N GLY A 218 12.03 22.28 16.29
CA GLY A 218 11.41 22.73 17.53
C GLY A 218 11.28 24.25 17.54
N LYS A 219 10.82 24.79 18.66
CA LYS A 219 10.65 26.24 18.85
C LYS A 219 11.92 27.06 18.57
N LEU A 220 13.09 26.45 18.69
CA LEU A 220 14.39 27.10 18.45
C LEU A 220 14.84 27.04 16.98
N SER A 221 14.12 26.32 16.12
CA SER A 221 14.51 26.17 14.71
C SER A 221 14.22 27.46 13.93
N GLY A 222 15.26 28.03 13.34
CA GLY A 222 15.18 29.26 12.55
C GLY A 222 14.64 29.04 11.13
N ARG A 223 14.26 30.14 10.46
CA ARG A 223 13.69 30.13 9.10
C ARG A 223 14.59 29.45 8.06
N HIS A 224 15.90 29.57 8.21
CA HIS A 224 16.87 28.96 7.30
C HIS A 224 16.82 27.43 7.39
N ALA A 225 16.90 26.88 8.61
CA ALA A 225 16.76 25.44 8.85
C ALA A 225 15.41 24.93 8.35
N PHE A 226 14.32 25.69 8.56
CA PHE A 226 12.99 25.30 8.07
C PHE A 226 12.94 25.22 6.55
N ARG A 227 13.57 26.17 5.84
CA ARG A 227 13.66 26.15 4.37
C ARG A 227 14.48 24.96 3.86
N GLU A 228 15.65 24.72 4.45
CA GLU A 228 16.50 23.58 4.06
C GLU A 228 15.75 22.26 4.25
N GLU A 229 15.04 22.14 5.37
CA GLU A 229 14.24 20.96 5.66
C GLU A 229 13.12 20.78 4.63
N LEU A 230 12.33 21.81 4.33
CA LEU A 230 11.31 21.72 3.27
C LEU A 230 11.89 21.37 1.90
N THR A 231 13.07 21.89 1.58
CA THR A 231 13.79 21.57 0.32
C THR A 231 14.24 20.12 0.30
N ARG A 232 14.76 19.61 1.41
CA ARG A 232 15.12 18.19 1.61
C ARG A 232 13.92 17.27 1.43
N LEU A 233 12.76 17.69 1.91
CA LEU A 233 11.48 16.99 1.73
C LEU A 233 10.92 17.06 0.30
N GLY A 234 11.60 17.76 -0.61
CA GLY A 234 11.20 17.89 -2.01
C GLY A 234 10.21 19.02 -2.28
N TYR A 235 9.91 19.88 -1.30
CA TYR A 235 9.06 21.05 -1.50
C TYR A 235 9.87 22.24 -2.02
N SER A 236 9.43 22.79 -3.15
CA SER A 236 9.94 24.07 -3.68
C SER A 236 8.88 25.14 -3.49
N LEU A 237 9.11 26.05 -2.54
CA LEU A 237 8.18 27.13 -2.17
C LEU A 237 8.82 28.48 -2.50
N THR A 238 7.98 29.44 -2.89
CA THR A 238 8.38 30.84 -3.03
C THR A 238 8.71 31.47 -1.66
N GLU A 239 9.44 32.59 -1.65
CA GLU A 239 9.75 33.31 -0.40
C GLU A 239 8.50 33.68 0.40
N GLN A 240 7.40 34.01 -0.28
CA GLN A 240 6.14 34.37 0.35
C GLN A 240 5.47 33.15 1.01
N GLU A 241 5.41 32.01 0.31
CA GLU A 241 4.87 30.77 0.86
C GLU A 241 5.69 30.25 2.04
N ILE A 242 7.02 30.37 1.98
CA ILE A 242 7.90 30.04 3.11
C ILE A 242 7.60 30.90 4.31
N LEU A 243 7.32 32.21 4.12
CA LEU A 243 6.99 33.10 5.22
C LEU A 243 5.70 32.67 5.92
N GLU A 244 4.66 32.37 5.15
CA GLU A 244 3.36 31.93 5.68
C GLU A 244 3.43 30.55 6.33
N ALA A 245 4.19 29.62 5.75
CA ALA A 245 4.44 28.30 6.31
C ALA A 245 5.23 28.42 7.64
N PHE A 246 6.22 29.32 7.70
CA PHE A 246 7.03 29.52 8.90
C PHE A 246 6.23 30.10 10.08
N GLU A 247 5.25 30.97 9.84
CA GLU A 247 4.34 31.45 10.90
C GLU A 247 3.41 30.36 11.43
N ARG A 248 3.01 29.40 10.57
CA ARG A 248 2.24 28.22 11.00
C ARG A 248 3.14 27.25 11.79
N PHE A 249 4.36 27.05 11.32
CA PHE A 249 5.39 26.28 12.01
C PHE A 249 5.62 26.77 13.44
N LYS A 250 5.84 28.08 13.66
CA LYS A 250 6.04 28.63 15.00
C LYS A 250 4.85 28.37 15.93
N ARG A 251 3.63 28.56 15.44
CA ARG A 251 2.40 28.28 16.22
C ARG A 251 2.29 26.82 16.61
N LEU A 252 2.66 25.91 15.71
CA LEU A 252 2.63 24.47 15.98
C LEU A 252 3.77 24.06 16.94
N ALA A 253 4.95 24.65 16.80
CA ALA A 253 6.12 24.43 17.66
C ALA A 253 5.90 24.93 19.10
N ASP A 254 5.04 25.94 19.29
CA ASP A 254 4.65 26.40 20.63
C ASP A 254 3.72 25.39 21.34
N GLN A 255 2.96 24.60 20.57
CA GLN A 255 2.02 23.61 21.10
C GLN A 255 2.64 22.22 21.22
N LYS A 256 3.63 21.90 20.37
CA LYS A 256 4.28 20.60 20.26
C LYS A 256 5.80 20.78 20.37
N LYS A 257 6.40 20.19 21.41
CA LYS A 257 7.84 20.30 21.68
C LYS A 257 8.73 19.88 20.50
N GLU A 258 8.30 18.85 19.78
CA GLU A 258 9.02 18.26 18.66
C GLU A 258 8.07 18.16 17.47
N LEU A 259 8.45 18.79 16.37
CA LEU A 259 7.75 18.68 15.09
C LEU A 259 8.45 17.64 14.24
N PHE A 260 7.65 16.75 13.69
CA PHE A 260 8.06 15.72 12.77
C PHE A 260 7.77 16.16 11.33
N GLU A 261 8.31 15.40 10.39
CA GLU A 261 8.18 15.63 8.95
C GLU A 261 6.72 15.78 8.53
N GLU A 262 5.82 14.97 9.11
CA GLU A 262 4.38 14.99 8.84
C GLU A 262 3.73 16.33 9.26
N ASP A 263 4.25 16.97 10.32
CA ASP A 263 3.79 18.29 10.75
C ASP A 263 4.21 19.36 9.73
N LEU A 264 5.43 19.26 9.21
CA LEU A 264 5.97 20.17 8.18
C LEU A 264 5.19 20.02 6.87
N GLU A 265 4.91 18.79 6.44
CA GLU A 265 4.08 18.50 5.28
C GLU A 265 2.67 19.08 5.44
N SER A 266 2.04 18.93 6.61
CA SER A 266 0.72 19.51 6.90
C SER A 266 0.73 21.04 6.82
N ILE A 267 1.80 21.67 7.30
CA ILE A 267 1.99 23.13 7.22
C ILE A 267 2.06 23.59 5.76
N VAL A 268 2.80 22.86 4.90
CA VAL A 268 2.99 23.18 3.49
C VAL A 268 1.74 22.86 2.65
N ASN A 269 1.10 21.71 2.87
CA ASN A 269 -0.13 21.34 2.15
C ASN A 269 -1.24 22.38 2.38
N LYS A 270 -1.33 22.97 3.58
CA LYS A 270 -2.26 24.08 3.84
C LYS A 270 -1.87 25.40 3.15
N ALA A 271 -0.64 25.55 2.68
CA ALA A 271 -0.18 26.72 1.93
C ALA A 271 -0.41 26.54 0.41
N VAL A 272 -0.21 25.33 -0.10
CA VAL A 272 -0.32 25.00 -1.53
C VAL A 272 -1.77 24.72 -1.95
N THR A 273 -2.60 24.17 -1.06
CA THR A 273 -3.99 23.84 -1.39
C THR A 273 -4.90 25.07 -1.23
N LYS A 274 -4.96 25.93 -2.25
CA LYS A 274 -6.03 26.92 -2.42
C LYS A 274 -7.33 26.22 -2.86
N VAL A 275 -7.89 25.34 -2.03
CA VAL A 275 -9.32 25.03 -2.19
C VAL A 275 -10.06 26.30 -1.78
N PRO A 276 -10.94 26.86 -2.63
CA PRO A 276 -11.76 27.99 -2.22
C PRO A 276 -12.48 27.61 -0.93
N GLU A 277 -12.38 28.45 0.10
CA GLU A 277 -13.09 28.25 1.36
C GLU A 277 -14.60 28.41 1.07
N CYS A 278 -15.27 27.31 0.72
CA CYS A 278 -16.70 27.31 0.40
C CYS A 278 -17.56 27.48 1.66
N TYR A 279 -17.06 27.04 2.81
CA TYR A 279 -17.76 27.08 4.09
C TYR A 279 -16.79 27.38 5.21
N SER A 280 -17.16 28.27 6.12
CA SER A 280 -16.43 28.56 7.35
C SER A 280 -17.31 28.37 8.58
N LEU A 281 -16.77 27.71 9.59
CA LEU A 281 -17.46 27.47 10.86
C LEU A 281 -17.39 28.74 11.72
N LYS A 282 -18.52 29.47 11.83
CA LYS A 282 -18.58 30.72 12.60
C LYS A 282 -18.60 30.53 14.11
N GLY A 283 -19.02 29.36 14.58
CA GLY A 283 -19.10 29.05 16.00
C GLY A 283 -19.49 27.61 16.23
N LEU A 284 -18.92 27.02 17.29
CA LEU A 284 -19.25 25.69 17.77
C LEU A 284 -19.39 25.78 19.29
N HIS A 285 -20.56 25.45 19.79
CA HIS A 285 -20.84 25.37 21.21
C HIS A 285 -21.13 23.91 21.56
N VAL A 286 -20.37 23.36 22.49
CA VAL A 286 -20.54 21.99 22.98
C VAL A 286 -20.64 22.03 24.50
N GLU A 287 -21.73 21.51 25.04
CA GLU A 287 -21.89 21.24 26.46
C GLU A 287 -22.04 19.75 26.70
N SER A 288 -21.33 19.23 27.71
CA SER A 288 -21.35 17.82 28.10
C SER A 288 -21.19 17.68 29.62
N GLY A 289 -21.82 16.65 30.19
CA GLY A 289 -21.76 16.30 31.61
C GLY A 289 -22.83 15.29 31.98
N LEU A 290 -22.56 14.44 32.97
CA LEU A 290 -23.49 13.40 33.43
C LEU A 290 -24.69 13.96 34.22
N ASP A 291 -24.56 15.19 34.75
CA ASP A 291 -25.58 15.86 35.57
C ASP A 291 -26.25 17.05 34.87
N ARG A 292 -26.27 17.08 33.54
CA ARG A 292 -26.91 18.18 32.79
C ARG A 292 -28.33 17.84 32.37
N ARG A 293 -29.25 18.80 32.58
CA ARG A 293 -30.60 18.74 32.03
C ARG A 293 -30.56 19.05 30.53
N PRO A 294 -31.13 18.18 29.66
CA PRO A 294 -31.22 18.47 28.24
C PRO A 294 -32.01 19.75 28.00
N MET A 295 -31.51 20.61 27.13
CA MET A 295 -32.24 21.77 26.62
C MET A 295 -32.74 21.47 25.21
N ALA A 296 -33.98 21.84 24.92
CA ALA A 296 -34.62 21.70 23.61
C ALA A 296 -34.32 22.93 22.72
#